data_AF-A0A8B7B0I2-F1
#
_entry.id   AF-A0A8B7B0I2-F1
#
_cell.length_a   1.000
_cell.length_b   1.000
_cell.length_c   1.000
_cell.angle_alpha   90.00
_cell.angle_beta   90.00
_cell.angle_gamma   90.00
#
_symmetry.space_group_name_H-M   'P 1'
#
loop_
_entity.id
_entity.type
_entity.pdbx_description
1 polymer ?
#
loop_
_entity_poly.entity_id
_entity_poly.type
_entity_poly.pdbx_seq_one_letter_code
_entity_poly.pdbx_strand_id
1 'polypeptide(L)'
;MPLQKKRWESMAKGLVLGALFTSFLLLLYSYAVPPLQASLATTSPETAAPCSPAPVEPQAATPANGSAGGCQPRRDIVFMKTHKTASSTLLNILFRFGQKHGLKFAFPNGRNDFDYPAFFARSLVQDYQPGACFNIICNHMRFHYDEVRGLVPPNATFITVLRDPARLFESSFHYFGPVVPLTWKLSGRDKLAEFLQDPGRYYDPNGYNAHYLRNLLFFDLGYDSGLDPGSPRVEEHILEVERRFHLVLLQEYFDESLVLLKDLLCWELEDVLYFKLNARRDSAVPRSLGQAIKLPLALFLPVSFDHLFLGSKE
;
A
#
# COMPACT_ATOMS: atom_id res chain seq x y z
N MET A 1 -9.12 11.57 63.67
CA MET A 1 -7.85 11.98 63.01
C MET A 1 -6.85 10.86 62.63
N PRO A 2 -6.84 9.62 63.17
CA PRO A 2 -5.76 8.65 62.83
C PRO A 2 -5.96 7.87 61.51
N LEU A 3 -7.19 7.78 60.97
CA LEU A 3 -7.46 7.07 59.71
C LEU A 3 -6.94 7.79 58.46
N GLN A 4 -6.99 9.13 58.47
CA GLN A 4 -6.61 9.96 57.33
C GLN A 4 -5.09 9.92 57.10
N LYS A 5 -4.31 9.91 58.18
CA LYS A 5 -2.84 9.79 58.15
C LYS A 5 -2.38 8.46 57.57
N LYS A 6 -3.00 7.34 57.98
CA LYS A 6 -2.71 6.00 57.42
C LYS A 6 -3.01 5.90 55.92
N ARG A 7 -4.08 6.55 55.45
CA ARG A 7 -4.45 6.58 54.02
C ARG A 7 -3.44 7.36 53.19
N TRP A 8 -2.96 8.49 53.71
CA TRP A 8 -1.91 9.29 53.07
C TRP A 8 -0.56 8.56 53.03
N GLU A 9 -0.19 7.88 54.11
CA GLU A 9 1.01 7.03 54.14
C GLU A 9 0.93 5.87 53.13
N SER A 10 -0.26 5.28 52.96
CA SER A 10 -0.48 4.22 51.97
C SER A 10 -0.38 4.73 50.53
N MET A 11 -0.94 5.91 50.23
CA MET A 11 -0.82 6.50 48.89
C MET A 11 0.61 6.94 48.59
N ALA A 12 1.32 7.51 49.57
CA ALA A 12 2.73 7.86 49.42
C ALA A 12 3.60 6.63 49.13
N LYS A 13 3.36 5.51 49.84
CA LYS A 13 4.03 4.23 49.57
C LYS A 13 3.73 3.71 48.16
N GLY A 14 2.48 3.81 47.69
CA GLY A 14 2.09 3.44 46.34
C GLY A 14 2.77 4.30 45.26
N LEU A 15 2.88 5.61 45.51
CA LEU A 15 3.55 6.54 44.60
C LEU A 15 5.06 6.27 44.51
N VAL A 16 5.70 6.01 45.65
CA VAL A 16 7.12 5.65 45.71
C VAL A 16 7.36 4.32 44.99
N LEU A 17 6.51 3.32 45.21
CA LEU A 17 6.63 2.02 44.53
C LEU A 17 6.44 2.15 43.01
N GLY A 18 5.49 2.98 42.57
CA GLY A 18 5.28 3.29 41.15
C GLY A 18 6.46 4.03 40.51
N ALA A 19 7.07 4.98 41.22
CA ALA A 19 8.26 5.70 40.76
C ALA A 19 9.49 4.78 40.65
N LEU A 20 9.66 3.85 41.60
CA LEU A 20 10.72 2.85 41.56
C LEU A 20 10.52 1.85 40.42
N PHE A 21 9.28 1.39 40.20
CA PHE A 21 8.96 0.47 39.12
C PHE A 21 9.15 1.10 37.73
N THR A 22 8.70 2.34 37.55
CA THR A 22 8.90 3.08 36.28
C THR A 22 10.38 3.39 36.02
N SER A 23 11.13 3.79 37.04
CA SER A 23 12.59 3.96 36.94
C SER A 23 13.30 2.65 36.57
N PHE A 24 12.88 1.53 37.17
CA PHE A 24 13.44 0.21 36.87
C PHE A 24 13.11 -0.24 35.44
N LEU A 25 11.90 0.00 34.95
CA LEU A 25 11.52 -0.26 33.56
C LEU A 25 12.30 0.62 32.57
N LEU A 26 12.54 1.89 32.89
CA LEU A 26 13.37 2.79 32.07
C LEU A 26 14.84 2.34 32.03
N LEU A 27 15.38 1.88 33.17
CA LEU A 27 16.71 1.26 33.25
C LEU A 27 16.77 -0.01 32.41
N LEU A 28 15.83 -0.94 32.58
CA LEU A 28 15.74 -2.14 31.75
C LEU A 28 15.63 -1.80 30.26
N TYR A 29 14.82 -0.80 29.90
CA TYR A 29 14.72 -0.33 28.52
C TYR A 29 16.05 0.21 28.00
N SER A 30 16.79 0.99 28.81
CA SER A 30 18.12 1.51 28.45
C SER A 30 19.21 0.43 28.33
N TYR A 31 19.03 -0.72 28.98
CA TYR A 31 19.94 -1.87 28.87
C TYR A 31 19.55 -2.84 27.75
N ALA A 32 18.25 -3.00 27.48
CA ALA A 32 17.73 -3.91 26.45
C ALA A 32 17.77 -3.28 25.05
N VAL A 33 17.72 -1.94 24.95
CA VAL A 33 17.81 -1.20 23.70
C VAL A 33 19.20 -0.56 23.63
N PRO A 34 20.07 -0.96 22.69
CA PRO A 34 21.33 -0.27 22.46
C PRO A 34 21.06 1.24 22.27
N PRO A 35 21.95 2.14 22.72
CA PRO A 35 21.79 3.56 22.43
C PRO A 35 21.59 3.70 20.92
N LEU A 36 20.53 4.42 20.53
CA LEU A 36 20.41 4.97 19.19
C LEU A 36 21.69 5.77 18.96
N GLN A 37 22.67 5.14 18.30
CA GLN A 37 23.67 5.89 17.57
C GLN A 37 22.87 6.65 16.54
N ALA A 38 22.50 7.89 16.90
CA ALA A 38 22.36 8.96 15.95
C ALA A 38 23.75 9.11 15.32
N SER A 39 24.07 8.18 14.42
CA SER A 39 25.10 8.38 13.44
C SER A 39 24.55 9.50 12.58
N LEU A 40 24.92 10.73 12.92
CA LEU A 40 25.21 11.75 11.95
C LEU A 40 26.39 11.23 11.10
N ALA A 41 26.14 10.16 10.37
CA ALA A 41 26.85 9.87 9.17
C ALA A 41 26.38 10.96 8.21
N THR A 42 27.16 12.03 8.13
CA THR A 42 27.25 12.82 6.92
C THR A 42 27.80 11.88 5.84
N THR A 43 26.99 10.94 5.39
CA THR A 43 27.21 10.28 4.11
C THR A 43 26.95 11.36 3.07
N SER A 44 28.05 11.84 2.48
CA SER A 44 28.05 12.27 1.08
C SER A 44 27.03 11.43 0.30
N PRO A 45 26.17 12.03 -0.53
CA PRO A 45 25.20 11.25 -1.29
C PRO A 45 26.01 10.27 -2.14
N GLU A 46 26.04 8.99 -1.73
CA GLU A 46 26.22 7.90 -2.65
C GLU A 46 25.11 8.12 -3.66
N THR A 47 25.46 8.72 -4.79
CA THR A 47 24.57 8.91 -5.92
C THR A 47 23.84 7.60 -6.12
N ALA A 48 22.54 7.58 -5.80
CA ALA A 48 21.71 6.39 -5.85
C ALA A 48 21.68 5.91 -7.30
N ALA A 49 22.64 5.05 -7.64
CA ALA A 49 22.86 4.65 -9.01
C ALA A 49 21.60 3.91 -9.50
N PRO A 50 20.98 4.36 -10.61
CA PRO A 50 19.86 3.64 -11.19
C PRO A 50 20.30 2.25 -11.63
N CYS A 51 19.34 1.32 -11.65
CA CYS A 51 19.52 -0.03 -12.15
C CYS A 51 20.27 -0.01 -13.48
N SER A 52 21.44 -0.64 -13.48
CA SER A 52 22.30 -0.81 -14.64
C SER A 52 22.37 -2.31 -14.93
N PRO A 53 21.49 -2.85 -15.79
CA PRO A 53 21.51 -4.28 -16.08
C PRO A 53 22.88 -4.64 -16.66
N ALA A 54 23.42 -5.80 -16.27
CA ALA A 54 24.63 -6.32 -16.90
C ALA A 54 24.41 -6.44 -18.42
N PRO A 55 25.44 -6.20 -19.26
CA PRO A 55 25.32 -6.39 -20.70
C PRO A 55 24.79 -7.79 -20.98
N VAL A 56 23.61 -7.86 -21.59
CA VAL A 56 23.04 -9.13 -22.03
C VAL A 56 23.92 -9.62 -23.18
N GLU A 57 24.70 -10.67 -22.93
CA GLU A 57 25.39 -11.39 -23.99
C GLU A 57 24.32 -11.86 -25.01
N PRO A 58 24.50 -11.63 -26.33
CA PRO A 58 23.46 -11.96 -27.30
C PRO A 58 23.16 -13.46 -27.20
N GLN A 59 22.00 -13.82 -26.67
CA GLN A 59 21.50 -15.18 -26.81
C GLN A 59 21.37 -15.43 -28.31
N ALA A 60 22.13 -16.40 -28.81
CA ALA A 60 22.14 -16.79 -30.20
C ALA A 60 20.71 -17.00 -30.67
N ALA A 61 20.26 -16.15 -31.61
CA ALA A 61 19.00 -16.34 -32.30
C ALA A 61 19.06 -17.71 -33.00
N THR A 62 18.35 -18.68 -32.44
CA THR A 62 18.11 -19.95 -33.12
C THR A 62 17.13 -19.64 -34.27
N PRO A 63 17.42 -19.99 -35.52
CA PRO A 63 16.54 -19.65 -36.63
C PRO A 63 15.25 -20.47 -36.51
N ALA A 64 14.17 -19.82 -36.09
CA ALA A 64 12.84 -20.40 -36.07
C ALA A 64 12.28 -20.43 -37.49
N ASN A 65 12.14 -21.65 -38.01
CA ASN A 65 11.47 -21.93 -39.26
C ASN A 65 9.95 -21.82 -39.04
N GLY A 66 9.33 -20.76 -39.59
CA GLY A 66 7.90 -20.57 -39.88
C GLY A 66 6.84 -21.01 -38.85
N SER A 67 6.27 -20.05 -38.11
CA SER A 67 4.82 -19.69 -38.11
C SER A 67 4.50 -18.67 -36.99
N ALA A 68 3.73 -17.63 -37.34
CA ALA A 68 3.11 -16.59 -36.50
C ALA A 68 4.03 -15.85 -35.48
N GLY A 69 4.26 -14.55 -35.70
CA GLY A 69 4.99 -13.70 -34.75
C GLY A 69 4.28 -13.57 -33.40
N GLY A 70 4.65 -14.41 -32.44
CA GLY A 70 4.20 -14.32 -31.05
C GLY A 70 4.96 -13.26 -30.26
N CYS A 71 4.29 -12.64 -29.27
CA CYS A 71 4.93 -11.69 -28.37
C CYS A 71 5.69 -12.41 -27.23
N GLN A 72 6.77 -11.80 -26.74
CA GLN A 72 7.61 -12.39 -25.70
C GLN A 72 7.08 -12.07 -24.29
N PRO A 73 6.99 -13.05 -23.38
CA PRO A 73 6.51 -12.82 -22.01
C PRO A 73 7.34 -11.75 -21.28
N ARG A 74 6.66 -10.70 -20.79
CA ARG A 74 7.27 -9.64 -19.97
C ARG A 74 7.65 -10.21 -18.61
N ARG A 75 8.87 -9.89 -18.14
CA ARG A 75 9.43 -10.38 -16.87
C ARG A 75 9.73 -9.29 -15.87
N ASP A 76 9.93 -8.06 -16.34
CA ASP A 76 10.21 -6.90 -15.49
C ASP A 76 8.90 -6.16 -15.18
N ILE A 77 8.39 -6.32 -13.96
CA ILE A 77 7.06 -5.88 -13.56
C ILE A 77 7.13 -5.15 -12.22
N VAL A 78 6.60 -3.94 -12.20
CA VAL A 78 6.34 -3.20 -10.97
C VAL A 78 4.84 -3.24 -10.72
N PHE A 79 4.44 -3.85 -9.61
CA PHE A 79 3.08 -3.80 -9.13
C PHE A 79 2.97 -2.87 -7.92
N MET A 80 2.39 -1.69 -8.14
CA MET A 80 2.05 -0.80 -7.05
C MET A 80 0.79 -1.31 -6.36
N LYS A 81 1.00 -2.05 -5.27
CA LYS A 81 -0.04 -2.71 -4.50
C LYS A 81 -0.80 -1.71 -3.60
N THR A 82 -2.07 -1.48 -3.88
CA THR A 82 -2.97 -0.67 -3.03
C THR A 82 -3.74 -1.52 -2.02
N HIS A 83 -4.28 -0.89 -0.99
CA HIS A 83 -5.05 -1.56 0.05
C HIS A 83 -6.48 -1.89 -0.38
N LYS A 84 -6.99 -3.04 0.10
CA LYS A 84 -8.42 -3.43 -0.02
C LYS A 84 -8.99 -3.47 -1.45
N THR A 85 -8.13 -3.77 -2.43
CA THR A 85 -8.38 -3.81 -3.87
C THR A 85 -8.09 -5.20 -4.50
N ALA A 86 -8.25 -6.27 -3.70
CA ALA A 86 -7.75 -7.64 -3.99
C ALA A 86 -6.28 -7.72 -4.43
N SER A 87 -5.48 -6.73 -4.06
CA SER A 87 -4.07 -6.65 -4.41
C SER A 87 -3.23 -7.81 -3.87
N SER A 88 -3.65 -8.48 -2.78
CA SER A 88 -3.02 -9.72 -2.31
C SER A 88 -3.16 -10.88 -3.30
N THR A 89 -4.26 -10.93 -4.06
CA THR A 89 -4.45 -11.94 -5.12
C THR A 89 -3.44 -11.71 -6.26
N LEU A 90 -3.31 -10.47 -6.73
CA LEU A 90 -2.31 -10.10 -7.74
C LEU A 90 -0.88 -10.37 -7.27
N LEU A 91 -0.57 -10.06 -6.00
CA LEU A 91 0.73 -10.37 -5.41
C LEU A 91 1.04 -11.88 -5.48
N ASN A 92 0.07 -12.75 -5.20
CA ASN A 92 0.26 -14.20 -5.30
C ASN A 92 0.43 -14.68 -6.76
N ILE A 93 -0.29 -14.07 -7.71
CA ILE A 93 -0.11 -14.32 -9.15
C ILE A 93 1.33 -13.98 -9.56
N LEU A 94 1.82 -12.79 -9.19
CA LEU A 94 3.18 -12.34 -9.52
C LEU A 94 4.27 -13.19 -8.85
N PHE A 95 4.07 -13.60 -7.59
CA PHE A 95 4.97 -14.52 -6.90
C PHE A 95 5.07 -15.86 -7.60
N ARG A 96 3.93 -16.45 -7.99
CA ARG A 96 3.91 -17.72 -8.73
C ARG A 96 4.63 -17.61 -10.08
N PHE A 97 4.35 -16.55 -10.84
CA PHE A 97 5.02 -16.32 -12.11
C PHE A 97 6.53 -16.14 -11.93
N GLY A 98 6.96 -15.26 -11.03
CA GLY A 98 8.39 -15.03 -10.83
C GLY A 98 9.12 -16.25 -10.29
N GLN A 99 8.48 -17.06 -9.42
CA GLN A 99 9.05 -18.33 -8.97
C GLN A 99 9.18 -19.32 -10.14
N LYS A 100 8.13 -19.47 -10.97
CA LYS A 100 8.13 -20.34 -12.16
C LYS A 100 9.26 -19.98 -13.13
N HIS A 101 9.60 -18.69 -13.24
CA HIS A 101 10.59 -18.17 -14.19
C HIS A 101 11.94 -17.80 -13.57
N GLY A 102 12.18 -18.09 -12.28
CA GLY A 102 13.44 -17.78 -11.61
C GLY A 102 13.79 -16.28 -11.56
N LEU A 103 12.77 -15.43 -11.41
CA LEU A 103 12.93 -13.97 -11.45
C LEU A 103 13.40 -13.41 -10.10
N LYS A 104 14.19 -12.34 -10.15
CA LYS A 104 14.70 -11.65 -8.97
C LYS A 104 13.66 -10.67 -8.43
N PHE A 105 13.16 -10.94 -7.23
CA PHE A 105 12.23 -10.06 -6.52
C PHE A 105 12.95 -9.03 -5.66
N ALA A 106 12.43 -7.80 -5.61
CA ALA A 106 12.75 -6.87 -4.55
C ALA A 106 11.88 -7.19 -3.34
N PHE A 107 12.45 -7.81 -2.30
CA PHE A 107 11.75 -8.10 -1.05
C PHE A 107 12.09 -7.07 0.03
N PRO A 108 11.15 -6.75 0.94
CA PRO A 108 11.44 -5.96 2.12
C PRO A 108 12.35 -6.72 3.10
N ASN A 109 13.13 -5.98 3.89
CA ASN A 109 13.98 -6.57 4.93
C ASN A 109 13.18 -6.85 6.22
N GLY A 110 12.85 -8.12 6.49
CA GLY A 110 12.30 -8.59 7.77
C GLY A 110 10.82 -8.27 8.04
N ARG A 111 10.11 -7.65 7.10
CA ARG A 111 8.68 -7.31 7.17
C ARG A 111 7.92 -7.86 5.96
N ASN A 112 6.60 -7.68 5.92
CA ASN A 112 5.78 -7.99 4.75
C ASN A 112 5.61 -6.79 3.80
N ASP A 113 6.05 -5.59 4.24
CA ASP A 113 5.95 -4.31 3.57
C ASP A 113 7.29 -3.55 3.64
N PHE A 114 7.43 -2.51 2.81
CA PHE A 114 8.59 -1.63 2.80
C PHE A 114 8.39 -0.44 3.75
N ASP A 115 8.35 -0.74 5.06
CA ASP A 115 8.24 0.24 6.15
C ASP A 115 7.05 1.22 6.03
N TYR A 116 5.91 0.69 5.56
CA TYR A 116 4.68 1.46 5.46
C TYR A 116 4.24 1.95 6.86
N PRO A 117 3.85 3.23 7.05
CA PRO A 117 3.38 4.20 6.04
C PRO A 117 4.42 5.22 5.54
N ALA A 118 5.71 5.04 5.83
CA ALA A 118 6.75 5.89 5.27
C ALA A 118 6.85 5.72 3.75
N PHE A 119 7.31 6.77 3.06
CA PHE A 119 7.58 6.68 1.62
C PHE A 119 8.62 5.60 1.34
N PHE A 120 8.41 4.87 0.23
CA PHE A 120 9.37 3.89 -0.23
C PHE A 120 10.73 4.53 -0.49
N ALA A 121 11.77 3.85 -0.02
CA ALA A 121 13.16 4.08 -0.38
C ALA A 121 13.78 2.76 -0.82
N ARG A 122 14.62 2.79 -1.85
CA ARG A 122 15.23 1.57 -2.41
C ARG A 122 16.13 0.83 -1.43
N SER A 123 16.65 1.53 -0.41
CA SER A 123 17.42 0.96 0.70
C SER A 123 16.60 0.04 1.61
N LEU A 124 15.27 0.07 1.52
CA LEU A 124 14.38 -0.86 2.23
C LEU A 124 14.33 -2.24 1.58
N VAL A 125 14.87 -2.37 0.36
CA VAL A 125 15.00 -3.66 -0.32
C VAL A 125 16.10 -4.46 0.35
N GLN A 126 15.79 -5.70 0.69
CA GLN A 126 16.72 -6.64 1.30
C GLN A 126 17.99 -6.78 0.42
N ASP A 127 19.15 -6.65 1.06
CA ASP A 127 20.47 -6.76 0.43
C ASP A 127 20.69 -5.81 -0.76
N TYR A 128 20.02 -4.65 -0.78
CA TYR A 128 20.18 -3.64 -1.82
C TYR A 128 21.63 -3.14 -1.91
N GLN A 129 22.11 -2.99 -3.15
CA GLN A 129 23.38 -2.36 -3.49
C GLN A 129 23.14 -1.34 -4.61
N PRO A 130 23.87 -0.20 -4.66
CA PRO A 130 23.74 0.76 -5.74
C PRO A 130 23.86 0.11 -7.13
N GLY A 131 22.92 0.43 -8.03
CA GLY A 131 22.86 -0.14 -9.38
C GLY A 131 22.19 -1.51 -9.48
N ALA A 132 21.76 -2.11 -8.36
CA ALA A 132 21.05 -3.38 -8.37
C ALA A 132 19.74 -3.29 -9.16
N CYS A 133 19.52 -4.27 -10.03
CA CYS A 133 18.28 -4.46 -10.79
C CYS A 133 17.45 -5.59 -10.19
N PHE A 134 16.14 -5.46 -10.31
CA PHE A 134 15.13 -6.45 -9.92
C PHE A 134 14.14 -6.62 -11.07
N ASN A 135 13.61 -7.83 -11.21
CA ASN A 135 12.58 -8.12 -12.19
C ASN A 135 11.20 -7.76 -11.63
N ILE A 136 10.88 -8.17 -10.39
CA ILE A 136 9.55 -7.94 -9.83
C ILE A 136 9.61 -7.15 -8.52
N ILE A 137 8.79 -6.11 -8.43
CA ILE A 137 8.53 -5.36 -7.21
C ILE A 137 7.02 -5.37 -6.96
N CYS A 138 6.55 -6.03 -5.90
CA CYS A 138 5.12 -6.19 -5.67
C CYS A 138 4.67 -6.18 -4.20
N ASN A 139 5.62 -6.09 -3.26
CA ASN A 139 5.30 -5.94 -1.84
C ASN A 139 4.73 -4.54 -1.55
N HIS A 140 4.00 -4.45 -0.44
CA HIS A 140 3.27 -3.24 -0.10
C HIS A 140 4.22 -2.09 0.29
N MET A 141 3.93 -0.88 -0.15
CA MET A 141 4.73 0.33 0.09
C MET A 141 3.83 1.57 0.01
N ARG A 142 4.35 2.72 0.47
CA ARG A 142 3.84 4.02 0.02
C ARG A 142 4.67 4.46 -1.18
N PHE A 143 4.02 4.66 -2.32
CA PHE A 143 4.71 4.79 -3.59
C PHE A 143 5.64 6.01 -3.65
N HIS A 144 6.82 5.80 -4.22
CA HIS A 144 7.76 6.86 -4.56
C HIS A 144 8.38 6.51 -5.92
N TYR A 145 7.86 7.14 -6.97
CA TYR A 145 8.11 6.70 -8.35
C TYR A 145 9.61 6.63 -8.69
N ASP A 146 10.39 7.66 -8.37
CA ASP A 146 11.81 7.72 -8.74
C ASP A 146 12.65 6.63 -8.04
N GLU A 147 12.33 6.32 -6.79
CA GLU A 147 12.97 5.24 -6.03
C GLU A 147 12.65 3.86 -6.59
N VAL A 148 11.38 3.61 -6.91
CA VAL A 148 10.94 2.33 -7.52
C VAL A 148 11.49 2.19 -8.93
N ARG A 149 11.46 3.28 -9.72
CA ARG A 149 11.94 3.31 -11.09
C ARG A 149 13.43 3.01 -11.19
N GLY A 150 14.20 3.46 -10.20
CA GLY A 150 15.63 3.20 -10.08
C GLY A 150 15.99 1.72 -9.81
N LEU A 151 15.04 0.86 -9.50
CA LEU A 151 15.28 -0.56 -9.18
C LEU A 151 15.02 -1.53 -10.34
N VAL A 152 14.47 -1.05 -11.47
CA VAL A 152 14.01 -1.91 -12.57
C VAL A 152 14.55 -1.44 -13.93
N PRO A 153 14.71 -2.34 -14.92
CA PRO A 153 15.16 -1.99 -16.26
C PRO A 153 14.29 -0.94 -16.96
N PRO A 154 14.80 -0.22 -17.98
CA PRO A 154 14.08 0.86 -18.64
C PRO A 154 12.70 0.49 -19.26
N ASN A 155 12.47 -0.78 -19.56
CA ASN A 155 11.26 -1.29 -20.21
C ASN A 155 10.32 -2.06 -19.25
N ALA A 156 10.51 -1.93 -17.93
CA ALA A 156 9.66 -2.56 -16.94
C ALA A 156 8.21 -2.09 -17.06
N THR A 157 7.27 -3.03 -16.92
CA THR A 157 5.84 -2.78 -17.00
C THR A 157 5.31 -2.40 -15.62
N PHE A 158 4.74 -1.20 -15.50
CA PHE A 158 4.14 -0.71 -14.27
C PHE A 158 2.64 -0.98 -14.28
N ILE A 159 2.14 -1.65 -13.24
CA ILE A 159 0.73 -1.94 -13.04
C ILE A 159 0.28 -1.55 -11.65
N THR A 160 -0.99 -1.23 -11.49
CA THR A 160 -1.62 -1.05 -10.18
C THR A 160 -3.05 -1.57 -10.23
N VAL A 161 -3.72 -1.62 -9.08
CA VAL A 161 -5.13 -1.97 -9.00
C VAL A 161 -5.85 -0.92 -8.17
N LEU A 162 -6.99 -0.43 -8.65
CA LEU A 162 -7.84 0.51 -7.95
C LEU A 162 -9.20 -0.11 -7.69
N ARG A 163 -10.01 0.60 -6.92
CA ARG A 163 -11.35 0.20 -6.52
C ARG A 163 -12.22 1.45 -6.40
N ASP A 164 -13.52 1.29 -6.61
CA ASP A 164 -14.49 2.32 -6.24
C ASP A 164 -14.22 2.88 -4.82
N PRO A 165 -13.98 4.20 -4.67
CA PRO A 165 -13.59 4.80 -3.40
C PRO A 165 -14.58 4.52 -2.26
N ALA A 166 -15.88 4.39 -2.57
CA ALA A 166 -16.89 4.13 -1.56
C ALA A 166 -16.81 2.71 -1.00
N ARG A 167 -16.73 1.72 -1.89
CA ARG A 167 -16.53 0.32 -1.52
C ARG A 167 -15.17 0.08 -0.86
N LEU A 168 -14.15 0.81 -1.30
CA LEU A 168 -12.84 0.81 -0.67
C LEU A 168 -12.93 1.27 0.78
N PHE A 169 -13.54 2.43 1.03
CA PHE A 169 -13.62 2.99 2.37
C PHE A 169 -14.42 2.12 3.32
N GLU A 170 -15.56 1.58 2.88
CA GLU A 170 -16.29 0.60 3.68
C GLU A 170 -15.38 -0.59 4.06
N SER A 171 -14.61 -1.11 3.10
CA SER A 171 -13.71 -2.23 3.33
C SER A 171 -12.53 -1.88 4.24
N SER A 172 -11.94 -0.69 4.10
CA SER A 172 -10.81 -0.24 4.91
C SER A 172 -11.26 0.08 6.33
N PHE A 173 -12.38 0.76 6.51
CA PHE A 173 -12.94 1.12 7.81
C PHE A 173 -13.16 -0.12 8.69
N HIS A 174 -13.81 -1.16 8.13
CA HIS A 174 -14.05 -2.39 8.88
C HIS A 174 -12.77 -3.19 9.14
N TYR A 175 -11.84 -3.24 8.17
CA TYR A 175 -10.63 -4.04 8.29
C TYR A 175 -9.60 -3.41 9.24
N PHE A 176 -9.39 -2.10 9.14
CA PHE A 176 -8.38 -1.36 9.90
C PHE A 176 -8.92 -0.72 11.18
N GLY A 177 -10.23 -0.65 11.40
CA GLY A 177 -10.83 -0.09 12.62
C GLY A 177 -10.15 -0.55 13.92
N PRO A 178 -9.85 -1.85 14.12
CA PRO A 178 -9.14 -2.31 15.32
C PRO A 178 -7.75 -1.70 15.55
N VAL A 179 -7.09 -1.17 14.52
CA VAL A 179 -5.76 -0.53 14.59
C VAL A 179 -5.81 0.98 14.39
N VAL A 180 -7.00 1.58 14.29
CA VAL A 180 -7.21 3.03 14.15
C VAL A 180 -8.00 3.56 15.36
N PRO A 181 -7.32 4.16 16.36
CA PRO A 181 -7.94 4.62 17.61
C PRO A 181 -9.12 5.58 17.44
N LEU A 182 -9.15 6.36 16.35
CA LEU A 182 -10.26 7.26 16.03
C LEU A 182 -11.61 6.52 15.94
N THR A 183 -11.60 5.26 15.51
CA THR A 183 -12.83 4.46 15.37
C THR A 183 -13.32 3.85 16.69
N TRP A 184 -12.50 3.87 17.74
CA TRP A 184 -12.86 3.26 19.03
C TRP A 184 -13.82 4.11 19.84
N LYS A 185 -13.83 5.43 19.60
CA LYS A 185 -14.76 6.38 20.22
C LYS A 185 -16.20 6.23 19.71
N LEU A 186 -16.37 5.60 18.55
CA LEU A 186 -17.67 5.34 17.95
C LEU A 186 -18.38 4.25 18.76
N SER A 187 -19.56 4.56 19.25
CA SER A 187 -20.33 3.75 20.21
C SER A 187 -21.64 3.21 19.63
N GLY A 188 -22.05 3.72 18.47
CA GLY A 188 -23.20 3.26 17.72
C GLY A 188 -23.04 1.81 17.25
N ARG A 189 -24.18 1.15 17.02
CA ARG A 189 -24.24 -0.22 16.47
C ARG A 189 -23.62 -0.30 15.08
N ASP A 190 -23.81 0.75 14.27
CA ASP A 190 -23.17 0.93 12.98
C ASP A 190 -22.17 2.08 13.07
N LYS A 191 -20.91 1.72 13.37
CA LYS A 191 -19.81 2.68 13.54
C LYS A 191 -19.49 3.42 12.25
N LEU A 192 -19.65 2.75 11.09
CA LEU A 192 -19.40 3.38 9.80
C LEU A 192 -20.45 4.47 9.55
N ALA A 193 -21.73 4.16 9.75
CA ALA A 193 -22.80 5.15 9.61
C ALA A 193 -22.64 6.31 10.59
N GLU A 194 -22.26 6.05 11.86
CA GLU A 194 -21.98 7.10 12.84
C GLU A 194 -20.81 8.01 12.38
N PHE A 195 -19.72 7.42 11.91
CA PHE A 195 -18.57 8.18 11.40
C PHE A 195 -18.95 9.08 10.21
N LEU A 196 -19.78 8.56 9.29
CA LEU A 196 -20.17 9.27 8.08
C LEU A 196 -21.19 10.39 8.29
N GLN A 197 -21.89 10.40 9.42
CA GLN A 197 -22.79 11.51 9.77
C GLN A 197 -22.02 12.80 10.08
N ASP A 198 -20.83 12.68 10.68
CA ASP A 198 -19.98 13.82 11.05
C ASP A 198 -18.49 13.42 11.01
N PRO A 199 -17.91 13.21 9.81
CA PRO A 199 -16.53 12.75 9.70
C PRO A 199 -15.55 13.78 10.26
N GLY A 200 -15.86 15.08 10.20
CA GLY A 200 -15.02 16.14 10.75
C GLY A 200 -14.86 16.09 12.28
N ARG A 201 -15.87 15.55 12.99
CA ARG A 201 -15.80 15.31 14.43
C ARG A 201 -14.94 14.11 14.80
N TYR A 202 -14.91 13.07 13.97
CA TYR A 202 -14.27 11.80 14.29
C TYR A 202 -12.90 11.61 13.62
N TYR A 203 -12.60 12.37 12.57
CA TYR A 203 -11.33 12.30 11.86
C TYR A 203 -10.36 13.38 12.33
N ASP A 204 -9.16 12.96 12.68
CA ASP A 204 -8.00 13.82 12.89
C ASP A 204 -6.86 13.32 11.99
N PRO A 205 -6.35 14.14 11.04
CA PRO A 205 -5.27 13.74 10.15
C PRO A 205 -3.97 13.37 10.88
N ASN A 206 -3.76 13.87 12.10
CA ASN A 206 -2.59 13.54 12.92
C ASN A 206 -2.83 12.30 13.81
N GLY A 207 -4.02 11.69 13.73
CA GLY A 207 -4.35 10.50 14.46
C GLY A 207 -3.48 9.31 14.06
N TYR A 208 -3.14 8.45 15.02
CA TYR A 208 -2.42 7.21 14.75
C TYR A 208 -3.19 6.37 13.71
N ASN A 209 -2.50 5.99 12.62
CA ASN A 209 -3.07 5.26 11.49
C ASN A 209 -4.28 5.94 10.79
N ALA A 210 -4.42 7.27 10.91
CA ALA A 210 -5.53 8.01 10.30
C ALA A 210 -5.58 7.89 8.76
N HIS A 211 -4.45 7.61 8.11
CA HIS A 211 -4.36 7.43 6.65
C HIS A 211 -5.29 6.31 6.11
N TYR A 212 -5.66 5.31 6.91
CA TYR A 212 -6.63 4.28 6.49
C TYR A 212 -8.07 4.79 6.34
N LEU A 213 -8.36 5.96 6.93
CA LEU A 213 -9.71 6.54 6.97
C LEU A 213 -9.93 7.65 5.96
N ARG A 214 -8.94 8.09 5.19
CA ARG A 214 -9.16 9.16 4.20
C ARG A 214 -8.30 8.94 2.95
N ASN A 215 -8.94 8.91 1.79
CA ASN A 215 -8.28 8.85 0.48
C ASN A 215 -7.14 7.82 0.39
N LEU A 216 -7.40 6.59 0.85
CA LEU A 216 -6.36 5.57 1.00
C LEU A 216 -5.65 5.22 -0.31
N LEU A 217 -6.33 5.23 -1.47
CA LEU A 217 -5.66 5.03 -2.77
C LEU A 217 -4.63 6.12 -3.07
N PHE A 218 -4.98 7.38 -2.81
CA PHE A 218 -4.04 8.50 -2.97
C PHE A 218 -2.86 8.35 -2.02
N PHE A 219 -3.14 7.97 -0.78
CA PHE A 219 -2.09 7.74 0.20
C PHE A 219 -1.12 6.64 -0.24
N ASP A 220 -1.65 5.48 -0.66
CA ASP A 220 -0.86 4.35 -1.17
C ASP A 220 -0.01 4.78 -2.38
N LEU A 221 -0.60 5.53 -3.31
CA LEU A 221 0.08 6.08 -4.50
C LEU A 221 1.08 7.20 -4.21
N GLY A 222 1.30 7.54 -2.93
CA GLY A 222 2.30 8.52 -2.50
C GLY A 222 1.81 9.97 -2.51
N TYR A 223 0.54 10.21 -2.82
CA TYR A 223 -0.06 11.54 -2.83
C TYR A 223 -0.54 11.96 -1.43
N ASP A 224 -0.94 13.23 -1.32
CA ASP A 224 -1.55 13.77 -0.12
C ASP A 224 -3.01 13.33 -0.01
N SER A 225 -3.33 12.48 0.96
CA SER A 225 -4.70 12.06 1.27
C SER A 225 -5.60 13.20 1.77
N GLY A 226 -5.01 14.29 2.26
CA GLY A 226 -5.72 15.48 2.73
C GLY A 226 -6.07 16.48 1.64
N LEU A 227 -5.64 16.22 0.38
CA LEU A 227 -5.83 17.11 -0.74
C LEU A 227 -7.31 17.49 -0.91
N ASP A 228 -7.55 18.77 -1.18
CA ASP A 228 -8.89 19.28 -1.42
C ASP A 228 -9.49 18.69 -2.71
N PRO A 229 -10.72 18.15 -2.67
CA PRO A 229 -11.48 17.69 -3.83
C PRO A 229 -11.42 18.60 -5.07
N GLY A 230 -11.54 19.91 -4.85
CA GLY A 230 -11.62 20.91 -5.91
C GLY A 230 -10.25 21.40 -6.38
N SER A 231 -9.16 20.86 -5.82
CA SER A 231 -7.81 21.24 -6.22
C SER A 231 -7.51 20.73 -7.63
N PRO A 232 -6.94 21.55 -8.53
CA PRO A 232 -6.49 21.09 -9.84
C PRO A 232 -5.40 20.01 -9.74
N ARG A 233 -4.71 19.92 -8.60
CA ARG A 233 -3.72 18.86 -8.32
C ARG A 233 -4.33 17.46 -8.33
N VAL A 234 -5.63 17.31 -8.07
CA VAL A 234 -6.31 16.02 -8.17
C VAL A 234 -6.21 15.50 -9.61
N GLU A 235 -6.56 16.32 -10.59
CA GLU A 235 -6.49 15.98 -12.00
C GLU A 235 -5.04 15.74 -12.45
N GLU A 236 -4.11 16.60 -12.01
CA GLU A 236 -2.68 16.40 -12.27
C GLU A 236 -2.17 15.02 -11.80
N HIS A 237 -2.60 14.58 -10.62
CA HIS A 237 -2.23 13.28 -10.06
C HIS A 237 -2.90 12.11 -10.80
N ILE A 238 -4.15 12.27 -11.26
CA ILE A 238 -4.82 11.27 -12.10
C ILE A 238 -4.06 11.09 -13.42
N LEU A 239 -3.73 12.19 -14.11
CA LEU A 239 -2.96 12.16 -15.35
C LEU A 239 -1.54 11.59 -15.13
N GLU A 240 -0.96 11.84 -13.97
CA GLU A 240 0.32 11.25 -13.60
C GLU A 240 0.24 9.72 -13.44
N VAL A 241 -0.84 9.20 -12.85
CA VAL A 241 -1.13 7.76 -12.77
C VAL A 241 -1.31 7.19 -14.18
N GLU A 242 -2.12 7.81 -15.04
CA GLU A 242 -2.31 7.40 -16.44
C GLU A 242 -0.99 7.30 -17.21
N ARG A 243 -0.08 8.25 -16.98
CA ARG A 243 1.22 8.26 -17.66
C ARG A 243 2.20 7.23 -17.12
N ARG A 244 2.15 6.93 -15.81
CA ARG A 244 3.14 6.06 -15.14
C ARG A 244 2.79 4.58 -15.20
N PHE A 245 1.50 4.25 -15.22
CA PHE A 245 1.03 2.87 -15.19
C PHE A 245 0.58 2.44 -16.59
N HIS A 246 1.11 1.31 -17.05
CA HIS A 246 0.74 0.70 -18.32
C HIS A 246 -0.64 0.05 -18.25
N LEU A 247 -1.06 -0.38 -17.06
CA LEU A 247 -2.40 -0.87 -16.79
C LEU A 247 -2.81 -0.56 -15.34
N VAL A 248 -4.01 -0.02 -15.22
CA VAL A 248 -4.72 0.16 -13.96
C VAL A 248 -5.86 -0.85 -13.92
N LEU A 249 -5.68 -1.92 -13.14
CA LEU A 249 -6.71 -2.93 -12.93
C LEU A 249 -7.83 -2.36 -12.06
N LEU A 250 -9.06 -2.83 -12.28
CA LEU A 250 -10.22 -2.42 -11.50
C LEU A 250 -10.76 -3.60 -10.71
N GLN A 251 -10.87 -3.43 -9.39
CA GLN A 251 -11.37 -4.47 -8.50
C GLN A 251 -12.80 -4.90 -8.85
N GLU A 252 -13.63 -3.98 -9.33
CA GLU A 252 -15.00 -4.25 -9.79
C GLU A 252 -15.06 -5.14 -11.04
N TYR A 253 -14.00 -5.15 -11.85
CA TYR A 253 -13.86 -5.90 -13.10
C TYR A 253 -12.59 -6.76 -13.04
N PHE A 254 -12.37 -7.43 -11.90
CA PHE A 254 -11.09 -8.07 -11.62
C PHE A 254 -10.77 -9.18 -12.63
N ASP A 255 -11.75 -10.01 -12.99
CA ASP A 255 -11.53 -11.12 -13.93
C ASP A 255 -11.22 -10.58 -15.35
N GLU A 256 -11.92 -9.53 -15.81
CA GLU A 256 -11.64 -8.83 -17.07
C GLU A 256 -10.28 -8.11 -17.04
N SER A 257 -9.94 -7.49 -15.91
CA SER A 257 -8.64 -6.84 -15.71
C SER A 257 -7.48 -7.83 -15.78
N LEU A 258 -7.69 -9.08 -15.34
CA LEU A 258 -6.70 -10.15 -15.49
C LEU A 258 -6.53 -10.60 -16.95
N VAL A 259 -7.58 -10.54 -17.77
CA VAL A 259 -7.46 -10.80 -19.21
C VAL A 259 -6.57 -9.74 -19.86
N LEU A 260 -6.80 -8.46 -19.55
CA LEU A 260 -5.97 -7.35 -20.03
C LEU A 260 -4.53 -7.46 -19.52
N LEU A 261 -4.34 -7.83 -18.26
CA LEU A 261 -3.01 -8.05 -17.68
C LEU A 261 -2.26 -9.16 -18.43
N LYS A 262 -2.94 -10.28 -18.70
CA LYS A 262 -2.40 -11.40 -19.47
C LYS A 262 -1.94 -10.95 -20.85
N ASP A 263 -2.77 -10.19 -21.57
CA ASP A 263 -2.42 -9.68 -22.91
C ASP A 263 -1.26 -8.69 -22.87
N LEU A 264 -1.29 -7.73 -21.94
CA LEU A 264 -0.23 -6.74 -21.76
C LEU A 264 1.13 -7.40 -21.50
N LEU A 265 1.14 -8.44 -20.67
CA LEU A 265 2.35 -9.13 -20.25
C LEU A 265 2.77 -10.26 -21.19
N CYS A 266 1.97 -10.58 -22.21
CA CYS A 266 2.19 -11.74 -23.07
C CYS A 266 2.33 -13.04 -22.25
N TRP A 267 1.44 -13.20 -21.27
CA TRP A 267 1.40 -14.37 -20.40
C TRP A 267 0.37 -15.39 -20.87
N GLU A 268 0.53 -16.64 -20.41
CA GLU A 268 -0.48 -17.66 -20.64
C GLU A 268 -1.63 -17.51 -19.64
N LEU A 269 -2.81 -18.05 -19.98
CA LEU A 269 -3.96 -18.01 -19.07
C LEU A 269 -3.64 -18.65 -17.71
N GLU A 270 -2.85 -19.73 -17.73
CA GLU A 270 -2.40 -20.46 -16.53
C GLU A 270 -1.62 -19.60 -15.54
N ASP A 271 -0.91 -18.57 -16.05
CA ASP A 271 -0.08 -17.68 -15.26
C ASP A 271 -0.93 -16.69 -14.43
N VAL A 272 -2.15 -16.38 -14.86
CA VAL A 272 -3.08 -15.44 -14.17
C VAL A 272 -4.19 -16.13 -13.38
N LEU A 273 -4.26 -17.46 -13.39
CA LEU A 273 -5.25 -18.21 -12.60
C LEU A 273 -5.09 -17.93 -11.10
N TYR A 274 -6.20 -17.87 -10.37
CA TYR A 274 -6.17 -17.64 -8.92
C TYR A 274 -7.34 -18.33 -8.22
N PHE A 275 -7.19 -18.56 -6.92
CA PHE A 275 -8.28 -19.03 -6.06
C PHE A 275 -9.01 -17.84 -5.44
N LYS A 276 -10.33 -17.80 -5.57
CA LYS A 276 -11.18 -16.80 -4.90
C LYS A 276 -11.18 -17.07 -3.39
N LEU A 277 -10.32 -16.34 -2.67
CA LEU A 277 -10.24 -16.33 -1.20
C LEU A 277 -10.84 -15.03 -0.67
N ASN A 278 -11.49 -15.07 0.51
CA ASN A 278 -12.07 -13.90 1.18
C ASN A 278 -13.13 -13.13 0.36
N ALA A 279 -13.87 -13.81 -0.52
CA ALA A 279 -15.06 -13.22 -1.14
C ALA A 279 -16.06 -12.84 -0.05
N ARG A 280 -16.38 -11.55 0.06
CA ARG A 280 -17.44 -11.09 0.97
C ARG A 280 -18.74 -11.73 0.47
N ARG A 281 -19.45 -12.45 1.35
CA ARG A 281 -20.82 -12.88 1.03
C ARG A 281 -21.63 -11.64 0.69
N ASP A 282 -22.40 -11.68 -0.39
CA ASP A 282 -23.33 -10.62 -0.73
C ASP A 282 -24.18 -10.31 0.50
N SER A 283 -23.83 -9.23 1.16
CA SER A 283 -24.57 -8.75 2.31
C SER A 283 -25.83 -8.15 1.72
N ALA A 284 -27.00 -8.63 2.14
CA ALA A 284 -28.28 -8.04 1.77
C ALA A 284 -28.40 -6.64 2.39
N VAL A 285 -27.62 -5.68 1.89
CA VAL A 285 -27.75 -4.27 2.21
C VAL A 285 -28.81 -3.72 1.27
N PRO A 286 -29.91 -3.15 1.78
CA PRO A 286 -30.93 -2.55 0.93
C PRO A 286 -30.32 -1.49 0.03
N ARG A 287 -30.70 -1.49 -1.26
CA ARG A 287 -30.30 -0.49 -2.28
C ARG A 287 -30.45 0.97 -1.84
N SER A 288 -31.24 1.25 -0.79
CA SER A 288 -31.46 2.59 -0.23
C SER A 288 -30.29 3.16 0.58
N LEU A 289 -29.38 2.33 1.11
CA LEU A 289 -28.21 2.84 1.86
C LEU A 289 -27.11 3.38 0.94
N GLY A 290 -26.98 2.83 -0.27
CA GLY A 290 -26.00 3.26 -1.26
C GLY A 290 -26.24 4.65 -1.88
N GLN A 291 -27.43 5.22 -1.71
CA GLN A 291 -27.72 6.63 -2.10
C GLN A 291 -27.51 7.60 -0.94
N ALA A 292 -27.84 7.22 0.30
CA ALA A 292 -27.66 8.06 1.49
C ALA A 292 -26.17 8.25 1.87
N ILE A 293 -25.32 7.28 1.52
CA ILE A 293 -23.87 7.33 1.79
C ILE A 293 -23.12 8.21 0.78
N LYS A 294 -23.60 8.34 -0.46
CA LYS A 294 -22.84 8.98 -1.57
C LYS A 294 -22.46 10.44 -1.33
N LEU A 295 -23.33 11.24 -0.72
CA LEU A 295 -23.11 12.67 -0.56
C LEU A 295 -22.05 13.01 0.51
N PRO A 296 -22.11 12.47 1.75
CA PRO A 296 -21.03 12.66 2.73
C PRO A 296 -19.73 11.96 2.31
N LEU A 297 -19.80 10.85 1.57
CA LEU A 297 -18.59 10.23 1.01
C LEU A 297 -17.95 11.06 -0.11
N ALA A 298 -18.72 11.69 -0.99
CA ALA A 298 -18.16 12.52 -2.06
C ALA A 298 -17.41 13.74 -1.53
N LEU A 299 -17.79 14.26 -0.35
CA LEU A 299 -17.10 15.36 0.32
C LEU A 299 -15.84 14.93 1.08
N PHE A 300 -15.76 13.65 1.49
CA PHE A 300 -14.67 13.11 2.30
C PHE A 300 -13.68 12.23 1.51
N LEU A 301 -14.13 11.66 0.38
CA LEU A 301 -13.42 10.78 -0.55
C LEU A 301 -13.69 11.20 -2.00
N PRO A 302 -13.33 12.42 -2.38
CA PRO A 302 -13.77 13.02 -3.64
C PRO A 302 -13.10 12.42 -4.87
N VAL A 303 -11.95 11.76 -4.73
CA VAL A 303 -11.18 11.36 -5.90
C VAL A 303 -11.74 10.06 -6.46
N SER A 304 -12.73 10.24 -7.33
CA SER A 304 -13.22 9.19 -8.19
C SER A 304 -12.33 9.07 -9.41
N PHE A 305 -11.91 7.86 -9.73
CA PHE A 305 -11.13 7.56 -10.92
C PHE A 305 -12.01 7.30 -12.14
N ASP A 306 -13.25 7.81 -12.17
CA ASP A 306 -14.29 7.49 -13.17
C ASP A 306 -13.83 7.66 -14.63
N HIS A 307 -12.82 8.51 -14.88
CA HIS A 307 -12.22 8.69 -16.22
C HIS A 307 -11.21 7.60 -16.62
N LEU A 308 -10.58 6.89 -15.67
CA LEU A 308 -9.74 5.71 -15.96
C LEU A 308 -10.55 4.51 -16.48
N PHE A 309 -11.88 4.52 -16.33
CA PHE A 309 -12.75 3.39 -16.70
C PHE A 309 -12.98 3.24 -18.21
N LEU A 310 -12.51 4.17 -19.05
CA LEU A 310 -12.79 4.20 -20.50
C LEU A 310 -11.54 4.17 -21.39
N GLY A 311 -10.39 3.74 -20.88
CA GLY A 311 -9.09 3.89 -21.55
C GLY A 311 -8.43 2.61 -22.07
N SER A 312 -9.14 1.72 -22.76
CA SER A 312 -8.44 0.83 -23.71
C SER A 312 -8.09 1.69 -24.93
N LYS A 313 -6.90 2.29 -24.93
CA LYS A 313 -6.38 2.91 -26.16
C LYS A 313 -6.10 1.79 -27.15
N GLU A 314 -6.85 1.85 -28.26
CA GLU A 314 -6.59 1.14 -29.51
C GLU A 314 -5.13 1.27 -29.98
#